data_AF-U1YHZ0-F1
#
_entry.id   AF-U1YHZ0-F1
#
_cell.length_a   1.000
_cell.length_b   1.000
_cell.length_c   1.000
_cell.angle_alpha   90.00
_cell.angle_beta   90.00
_cell.angle_gamma   90.00
#
_symmetry.space_group_name_H-M   'P 1'
#
loop_
_entity.id
_entity.type
_entity.pdbx_description
1 polymer ?
#
loop_
_entity_poly.entity_id
_entity_poly.type
_entity_poly.pdbx_seq_one_letter_code
_entity_poly.pdbx_strand_id
1 'polypeptide(L)'
;MIRKLKFILPVFFIALGLIPVCVNQSIALNQTAPSPVTQQTVNAQPLILYSLSDQTLNQPATKIPYYIKGDIHYFTKSQLGSHKTGGHSPWKDDPFLTVETIATNLIPNLPKDKYGNILMNVKTDNKNQIATYENGTVIKKISENKKNALVQIIVPNFGTYDITLVSPKDAAGIYFIKEIRLTRIFQDMK
;
A
#
# COMPACT_ATOMS: atom_id res chain seq x y z
N MET A 1 48.50 14.77 28.52
CA MET A 1 47.78 16.05 28.54
C MET A 1 46.38 15.77 29.10
N ILE A 2 46.19 16.02 30.40
CA ILE A 2 45.08 15.53 31.22
C ILE A 2 44.05 16.67 31.38
N ARG A 3 42.83 16.52 30.87
CA ARG A 3 41.73 17.47 31.11
C ARG A 3 40.83 16.93 32.25
N LYS A 4 40.91 17.61 33.40
CA LYS A 4 40.05 17.39 34.57
C LYS A 4 38.67 18.02 34.31
N LEU A 5 37.61 17.20 34.30
CA LEU A 5 36.23 17.66 34.24
C LEU A 5 35.73 17.87 35.68
N LYS A 6 35.41 19.12 36.03
CA LYS A 6 34.91 19.50 37.36
C LYS A 6 33.39 19.29 37.43
N PHE A 7 32.97 18.41 38.33
CA PHE A 7 31.60 18.28 38.82
C PHE A 7 31.21 19.52 39.61
N ILE A 8 30.01 20.06 39.35
CA ILE A 8 29.33 21.02 40.23
C ILE A 8 27.85 20.60 40.30
N LEU A 9 27.46 20.03 41.44
CA LEU A 9 26.07 19.99 41.91
C LEU A 9 25.82 21.26 42.75
N PRO A 10 24.59 21.80 42.72
CA PRO A 10 23.95 22.13 43.99
C PRO A 10 22.45 21.80 44.00
N VAL A 11 21.97 21.04 44.99
CA VAL A 11 21.44 21.46 46.31
C VAL A 11 19.91 21.44 46.30
N PHE A 12 19.40 20.52 47.12
CA PHE A 12 18.00 20.35 47.53
C PHE A 12 17.43 21.62 48.19
N PHE A 13 16.19 21.97 47.84
CA PHE A 13 15.30 22.67 48.76
C PHE A 13 14.10 21.78 49.05
N ILE A 14 14.05 21.27 50.28
CA ILE A 14 12.88 20.62 50.88
C ILE A 14 12.04 21.76 51.47
N ALA A 15 10.90 22.04 50.86
CA ALA A 15 9.87 22.88 51.47
C ALA A 15 8.81 21.96 52.10
N LEU A 16 8.89 21.78 53.42
CA LEU A 16 7.80 21.28 54.25
C LEU A 16 6.72 22.37 54.29
N GLY A 17 5.64 22.16 53.53
CA GLY A 17 4.44 23.01 53.54
C GLY A 17 3.30 22.29 54.24
N LEU A 18 2.84 22.88 55.35
CA LEU A 18 1.76 22.43 56.21
C LEU A 18 0.41 22.33 55.49
N ILE A 19 -0.36 21.35 55.95
CA ILE A 19 -1.69 20.93 55.49
C ILE A 19 -2.75 21.92 55.96
N PRO A 20 -3.65 22.38 55.07
CA PRO A 20 -5.02 22.72 55.46
C PRO A 20 -5.96 21.56 55.13
N VAL A 21 -6.58 21.03 56.18
CA VAL A 21 -7.72 20.11 56.13
C VAL A 21 -8.88 20.82 55.43
N CYS A 22 -9.20 20.40 54.20
CA CYS A 22 -10.48 20.72 53.58
C CYS A 22 -11.40 19.50 53.72
N VAL A 23 -12.40 19.65 54.59
CA VAL A 23 -13.59 18.81 54.63
C VAL A 23 -14.34 19.04 53.33
N ASN A 24 -14.20 18.11 52.37
CA ASN A 24 -15.03 18.11 51.18
C ASN A 24 -16.20 17.15 51.38
N GLN A 25 -17.38 17.74 51.44
CA GLN A 25 -18.67 17.09 51.43
C GLN A 25 -18.78 16.14 50.22
N SER A 26 -19.07 14.87 50.49
CA SER A 26 -19.45 13.89 49.48
C SER A 26 -20.81 14.28 48.90
N ILE A 27 -20.83 15.16 47.90
CA ILE A 27 -21.96 15.23 46.98
C ILE A 27 -21.89 13.93 46.18
N ALA A 28 -22.80 13.01 46.45
CA ALA A 28 -23.04 11.86 45.61
C ALA A 28 -23.55 12.36 44.25
N LEU A 29 -22.63 12.75 43.37
CA LEU A 29 -22.88 12.84 41.95
C LEU A 29 -23.28 11.44 41.52
N ASN A 30 -24.51 11.31 41.04
CA ASN A 30 -25.00 10.15 40.34
C ASN A 30 -24.16 9.98 39.07
N GLN A 31 -22.96 9.42 39.23
CA GLN A 31 -22.08 9.03 38.13
C GLN A 31 -22.77 7.85 37.47
N THR A 32 -23.64 8.15 36.50
CA THR A 32 -23.87 7.24 35.41
C THR A 32 -22.50 7.06 34.76
N ALA A 33 -21.84 5.95 35.08
CA ALA A 33 -20.61 5.55 34.43
C ALA A 33 -20.84 5.72 32.93
N PRO A 34 -19.99 6.47 32.19
CA PRO A 34 -20.07 6.48 30.75
C PRO A 34 -19.97 5.01 30.34
N SER A 35 -21.03 4.51 29.71
CA SER A 35 -21.04 3.16 29.18
C SER A 35 -19.73 2.96 28.42
N PRO A 36 -19.03 1.82 28.59
CA PRO A 36 -17.84 1.56 27.82
C PRO A 36 -18.23 1.71 26.36
N VAL A 37 -17.75 2.78 25.71
CA VAL A 37 -17.87 2.94 24.27
C VAL A 37 -17.09 1.77 23.74
N THR A 38 -17.82 0.70 23.43
CA THR A 38 -17.26 -0.46 22.79
C THR A 38 -16.79 0.09 21.46
N GLN A 39 -15.49 0.34 21.33
CA GLN A 39 -14.86 0.63 20.06
C GLN A 39 -15.17 -0.59 19.21
N GLN A 40 -16.29 -0.53 18.47
CA GLN A 40 -16.54 -1.44 17.37
C GLN A 40 -15.36 -1.21 16.45
N THR A 41 -14.40 -2.11 16.51
CA THR A 41 -13.44 -2.33 15.45
C THR A 41 -14.29 -2.64 14.23
N VAL A 42 -14.60 -1.61 13.45
CA VAL A 42 -15.28 -1.76 12.17
C VAL A 42 -14.38 -2.66 11.36
N ASN A 43 -14.75 -3.94 11.28
CA ASN A 43 -14.03 -4.93 10.51
C ASN A 43 -14.17 -4.53 9.04
N ALA A 44 -13.23 -3.72 8.59
CA ALA A 44 -13.21 -3.10 7.28
C ALA A 44 -13.09 -4.22 6.24
N GLN A 45 -14.23 -4.66 5.70
CA GLN A 45 -14.19 -5.60 4.59
C GLN A 45 -13.44 -4.95 3.43
N PRO A 46 -12.45 -5.64 2.86
CA PRO A 46 -11.68 -5.08 1.76
C PRO A 46 -12.57 -4.83 0.54
N LEU A 47 -12.35 -3.71 -0.15
CA LEU A 47 -13.08 -3.36 -1.35
C LEU A 47 -12.40 -3.98 -2.59
N ILE A 48 -13.10 -4.86 -3.29
CA ILE A 48 -12.63 -5.40 -4.57
C ILE A 48 -12.97 -4.41 -5.67
N LEU A 49 -11.95 -3.88 -6.34
CA LEU A 49 -12.11 -2.90 -7.43
C LEU A 49 -12.16 -3.55 -8.80
N TYR A 50 -11.48 -4.69 -8.93
CA TYR A 50 -11.40 -5.46 -10.17
C TYR A 50 -11.11 -6.91 -9.81
N SER A 51 -11.76 -7.85 -10.50
CA SER A 51 -11.46 -9.27 -10.38
C SER A 51 -11.78 -10.04 -11.66
N LEU A 52 -10.96 -11.05 -11.95
CA LEU A 52 -11.19 -12.04 -12.99
C LEU A 52 -11.45 -13.40 -12.34
N SER A 53 -12.48 -14.09 -12.84
CA SER A 53 -12.75 -15.47 -12.46
C SER A 53 -11.70 -16.42 -13.05
N ASP A 54 -11.49 -17.56 -12.40
CA ASP A 54 -10.59 -18.59 -12.95
C ASP A 54 -11.09 -19.13 -14.30
N GLN A 55 -12.41 -19.16 -14.52
CA GLN A 55 -12.99 -19.47 -15.83
C GLN A 55 -12.52 -18.48 -16.92
N THR A 56 -12.44 -17.20 -16.59
CA THR A 56 -11.95 -16.17 -17.53
C THR A 56 -10.47 -16.36 -17.82
N LEU A 57 -9.67 -16.63 -16.77
CA LEU A 57 -8.22 -16.84 -16.89
C LEU A 57 -7.84 -18.14 -17.64
N ASN A 58 -8.76 -19.09 -17.75
CA ASN A 58 -8.59 -20.31 -18.53
C ASN A 58 -8.96 -20.17 -20.02
N GLN A 59 -9.44 -19.00 -20.45
CA GLN A 59 -9.66 -18.70 -21.86
C GLN A 59 -8.32 -18.43 -22.59
N PRO A 60 -8.28 -18.47 -23.93
CA PRO A 60 -7.13 -17.99 -24.68
C PRO A 60 -6.80 -16.54 -24.30
N ALA A 61 -5.52 -16.18 -24.14
CA ALA A 61 -5.09 -14.86 -23.67
C ALA A 61 -5.64 -13.68 -24.48
N THR A 62 -5.94 -13.89 -25.77
CA THR A 62 -6.62 -12.88 -26.61
C THR A 62 -8.05 -12.54 -26.18
N LYS A 63 -8.65 -13.34 -25.30
CA LYS A 63 -10.00 -13.17 -24.76
C LYS A 63 -9.99 -12.78 -23.27
N ILE A 64 -8.83 -12.77 -22.63
CA ILE A 64 -8.70 -12.37 -21.23
C ILE A 64 -8.68 -10.83 -21.19
N PRO A 65 -9.57 -10.18 -20.40
CA PRO A 65 -9.51 -8.74 -20.19
C PRO A 65 -8.17 -8.30 -19.61
N TYR A 66 -7.54 -7.31 -20.24
CA TYR A 66 -6.27 -6.74 -19.82
C TYR A 66 -6.50 -5.34 -19.26
N TYR A 67 -6.43 -5.23 -17.94
CA TYR A 67 -6.54 -3.95 -17.24
C TYR A 67 -5.32 -3.07 -17.53
N ILE A 68 -5.53 -1.81 -17.89
CA ILE A 68 -4.47 -0.81 -17.97
C ILE A 68 -5.02 0.58 -17.66
N LYS A 69 -4.49 1.19 -16.60
CA LYS A 69 -4.77 2.56 -16.16
C LYS A 69 -6.27 2.87 -15.98
N GLY A 70 -7.05 1.86 -15.60
CA GLY A 70 -8.50 1.97 -15.38
C GLY A 70 -9.35 1.50 -16.57
N ASP A 71 -8.73 1.26 -17.73
CA ASP A 71 -9.39 0.77 -18.93
C ASP A 71 -9.19 -0.74 -19.14
N ILE A 72 -10.07 -1.35 -19.94
CA ILE A 72 -10.00 -2.76 -20.31
C ILE A 72 -9.66 -2.91 -21.78
N HIS A 73 -8.58 -3.64 -22.05
CA HIS A 73 -8.09 -3.94 -23.39
C HIS A 73 -8.04 -5.45 -23.62
N TYR A 74 -7.84 -5.84 -24.87
CA TYR A 74 -7.63 -7.23 -25.25
C TYR A 74 -6.42 -7.33 -26.17
N PHE A 75 -5.61 -8.36 -25.98
CA PHE A 75 -4.49 -8.61 -26.86
C PHE A 75 -4.96 -9.27 -28.16
N THR A 76 -4.37 -8.84 -29.27
CA THR A 76 -4.40 -9.58 -30.52
C THR A 76 -3.36 -10.69 -30.53
N LYS A 77 -3.54 -11.71 -31.38
CA LYS A 77 -2.53 -12.77 -31.58
C LYS A 77 -1.16 -12.19 -31.96
N SER A 78 -1.15 -11.15 -32.78
CA SER A 78 0.10 -10.47 -33.21
C SER A 78 0.83 -9.82 -32.03
N GLN A 79 0.11 -9.16 -31.11
CA GLN A 79 0.71 -8.54 -29.94
C GLN A 79 1.32 -9.58 -29.00
N LEU A 80 0.61 -10.68 -28.73
CA LEU A 80 1.15 -11.80 -27.94
C LEU A 80 2.37 -12.45 -28.60
N GLY A 81 2.35 -12.59 -29.93
CA GLY A 81 3.47 -13.13 -30.71
C GLY A 81 4.71 -12.24 -30.66
N SER A 82 4.53 -10.92 -30.82
CA SER A 82 5.65 -9.97 -30.82
C SER A 82 6.43 -9.94 -29.50
N HIS A 83 5.77 -10.20 -28.36
CA HIS A 83 6.45 -10.27 -27.07
C HIS A 83 7.44 -11.44 -27.02
N LYS A 84 7.07 -12.59 -27.58
CA LYS A 84 7.93 -13.79 -27.64
C LYS A 84 9.16 -13.59 -28.55
N THR A 85 9.11 -12.64 -29.47
CA THR A 85 10.19 -12.35 -30.43
C THR A 85 11.01 -11.11 -30.05
N GLY A 86 10.88 -10.59 -28.82
CA GLY A 86 11.67 -9.45 -28.33
C GLY A 86 10.99 -8.08 -28.44
N GLY A 87 9.65 -8.03 -28.55
CA GLY A 87 8.89 -6.79 -28.63
C GLY A 87 9.04 -5.86 -27.39
N HIS A 88 9.07 -4.55 -27.67
CA HIS A 88 9.41 -3.39 -26.82
C HIS A 88 8.58 -3.14 -25.54
N SER A 89 8.32 -4.14 -24.70
CA SER A 89 7.69 -3.89 -23.39
C SER A 89 8.28 -4.77 -22.30
N PRO A 90 9.54 -4.48 -21.87
CA PRO A 90 10.24 -5.22 -20.81
C PRO A 90 9.62 -5.02 -19.41
N TRP A 91 8.49 -4.32 -19.33
CA TRP A 91 7.73 -4.20 -18.10
C TRP A 91 6.63 -5.27 -17.99
N LYS A 92 6.27 -5.97 -19.08
CA LYS A 92 5.17 -6.95 -19.09
C LYS A 92 5.53 -8.28 -18.44
N ASP A 93 6.82 -8.60 -18.40
CA ASP A 93 7.43 -9.83 -17.90
C ASP A 93 7.96 -9.74 -16.47
N ASP A 94 8.00 -8.53 -15.91
CA ASP A 94 8.23 -8.32 -14.48
C ASP A 94 6.94 -7.82 -13.82
N PRO A 95 6.44 -8.51 -12.77
CA PRO A 95 5.17 -8.14 -12.14
C PRO A 95 5.22 -6.79 -11.41
N PHE A 96 6.39 -6.40 -10.88
CA PHE A 96 6.56 -5.11 -10.23
C PHE A 96 6.49 -3.98 -11.26
N LEU A 97 7.24 -4.08 -12.36
CA LEU A 97 7.21 -3.10 -13.45
C LEU A 97 5.84 -3.07 -14.14
N THR A 98 5.16 -4.21 -14.25
CA THR A 98 3.79 -4.29 -14.77
C THR A 98 2.87 -3.39 -13.94
N VAL A 99 2.84 -3.58 -12.62
CA VAL A 99 1.99 -2.78 -11.72
C VAL A 99 2.37 -1.31 -11.73
N GLU A 100 3.67 -1.00 -11.63
CA GLU A 100 4.18 0.37 -11.71
C GLU A 100 3.75 1.08 -13.00
N THR A 101 3.61 0.34 -14.11
CA THR A 101 3.21 0.89 -15.40
C THR A 101 1.69 1.05 -15.53
N ILE A 102 0.93 0.01 -15.17
CA ILE A 102 -0.49 -0.11 -15.54
C ILE A 102 -1.46 0.23 -14.42
N ALA A 103 -1.04 0.27 -13.16
CA ALA A 103 -1.92 0.51 -12.00
C ALA A 103 -1.79 1.93 -11.43
N THR A 104 -1.16 2.84 -12.18
CA THR A 104 -0.88 4.23 -11.76
C THR A 104 -2.13 5.05 -11.47
N ASN A 105 -3.26 4.70 -12.10
CA ASN A 105 -4.56 5.33 -11.86
C ASN A 105 -5.12 5.03 -10.44
N LEU A 106 -4.56 4.06 -9.72
CA LEU A 106 -4.91 3.77 -8.33
C LEU A 106 -4.28 4.77 -7.35
N ILE A 107 -3.34 5.61 -7.79
CA ILE A 107 -2.69 6.62 -6.94
C ILE A 107 -3.46 7.93 -7.11
N PRO A 108 -4.20 8.40 -6.09
CA PRO A 108 -4.94 9.66 -6.15
C PRO A 108 -3.99 10.84 -6.38
N ASN A 109 -4.49 11.86 -7.09
CA ASN A 109 -3.77 13.11 -7.36
C ASN A 109 -2.44 12.95 -8.11
N LEU A 110 -2.19 11.77 -8.70
CA LEU A 110 -1.08 11.60 -9.62
C LEU A 110 -1.49 12.18 -10.99
N PRO A 111 -0.79 13.20 -11.51
CA PRO A 111 -1.11 13.79 -12.80
C PRO A 111 -1.02 12.75 -13.92
N LYS A 112 -1.96 12.78 -14.89
CA LYS A 112 -2.02 11.77 -15.97
C LYS A 112 -0.77 11.76 -16.85
N ASP A 113 -0.12 12.91 -17.02
CA ASP A 113 1.16 13.08 -17.70
C ASP A 113 2.34 12.40 -16.98
N LYS A 114 2.16 12.03 -15.70
CA LYS A 114 3.11 11.19 -14.95
C LYS A 114 2.80 9.70 -15.03
N TYR A 115 1.70 9.27 -15.67
CA TYR A 115 1.38 7.85 -15.85
C TYR A 115 2.36 7.18 -16.83
N GLY A 116 3.47 6.67 -16.31
CA GLY A 116 4.52 5.99 -17.07
C GLY A 116 5.93 6.55 -16.86
N ASN A 117 6.05 7.74 -16.24
CA ASN A 117 7.32 8.36 -15.86
C ASN A 117 7.58 8.29 -14.35
N ILE A 118 6.83 7.46 -13.61
CA ILE A 118 7.02 7.37 -12.16
C ILE A 118 8.41 6.82 -11.80
N LEU A 119 9.07 6.15 -12.75
CA LEU A 119 10.47 5.68 -12.70
C LEU A 119 11.52 6.77 -12.42
N MET A 120 11.21 8.05 -12.59
CA MET A 120 12.24 9.10 -12.58
C MET A 120 12.63 9.67 -11.20
N ASN A 121 11.80 9.49 -10.16
CA ASN A 121 12.09 10.02 -8.81
C ASN A 121 12.05 8.90 -7.74
N VAL A 122 12.60 7.74 -8.06
CA VAL A 122 12.48 6.52 -7.25
C VAL A 122 13.77 6.26 -6.47
N LYS A 123 13.65 6.19 -5.14
CA LYS A 123 14.61 5.39 -4.37
C LYS A 123 14.26 3.93 -4.60
N THR A 124 14.89 3.33 -5.61
CA THR A 124 14.61 1.94 -5.98
C THR A 124 15.59 1.03 -5.28
N ASP A 125 15.07 0.13 -4.46
CA ASP A 125 15.82 -1.04 -4.03
C ASP A 125 15.51 -2.18 -5.00
N ASN A 126 16.28 -2.26 -6.09
CA ASN A 126 16.08 -3.29 -7.12
C ASN A 126 16.27 -4.72 -6.59
N LYS A 127 17.04 -4.90 -5.49
CA LYS A 127 17.20 -6.22 -4.88
C LYS A 127 15.91 -6.66 -4.19
N ASN A 128 15.22 -5.71 -3.56
CA ASN A 128 13.98 -5.96 -2.83
C ASN A 128 12.71 -5.64 -3.64
N GLN A 129 12.86 -5.12 -4.86
CA GLN A 129 11.77 -4.63 -5.73
C GLN A 129 10.79 -3.72 -4.99
N ILE A 130 11.34 -2.64 -4.44
CA ILE A 130 10.61 -1.59 -3.74
C ILE A 130 10.88 -0.25 -4.43
N ALA A 131 9.82 0.46 -4.78
CA ALA A 131 9.83 1.85 -5.21
C ALA A 131 9.14 2.72 -4.16
N THR A 132 9.74 3.86 -3.83
CA THR A 132 9.11 4.91 -3.02
C THR A 132 9.13 6.23 -3.79
N TYR A 133 7.98 6.88 -3.87
CA TYR A 133 7.78 8.13 -4.61
C TYR A 133 7.70 9.34 -3.67
N GLU A 134 7.84 10.53 -4.24
CA GLU A 134 7.85 11.81 -3.49
C GLU A 134 6.60 12.05 -2.64
N ASN A 135 5.44 11.58 -3.10
CA ASN A 135 4.18 11.68 -2.35
C ASN A 135 4.06 10.64 -1.23
N GLY A 136 5.12 9.87 -0.95
CA GLY A 136 5.17 8.80 0.05
C GLY A 136 4.51 7.49 -0.40
N THR A 137 4.03 7.40 -1.64
CA THR A 137 3.50 6.14 -2.18
C THR A 137 4.62 5.11 -2.30
N VAL A 138 4.35 3.89 -1.88
CA VAL A 138 5.29 2.76 -1.96
C VAL A 138 4.69 1.66 -2.83
N ILE A 139 5.44 1.21 -3.84
CA ILE A 139 5.12 -0.01 -4.58
C ILE A 139 6.15 -1.06 -4.18
N LYS A 140 5.70 -2.29 -3.89
CA LYS A 140 6.61 -3.39 -3.54
C LYS A 140 6.09 -4.73 -4.00
N LYS A 141 6.98 -5.57 -4.52
CA LYS A 141 6.65 -6.99 -4.76
C LYS A 141 6.67 -7.77 -3.45
N ILE A 142 5.59 -8.46 -3.15
CA ILE A 142 5.45 -9.27 -1.92
C ILE A 142 5.89 -10.69 -2.18
N SER A 143 5.42 -11.27 -3.28
CA SER A 143 5.73 -12.64 -3.65
C SER A 143 5.58 -12.84 -5.15
N GLU A 144 6.31 -13.84 -5.65
CA GLU A 144 6.22 -14.26 -7.04
C GLU A 144 6.51 -15.75 -7.14
N ASN A 145 5.74 -16.42 -7.98
CA ASN A 145 6.06 -17.72 -8.52
C ASN A 145 5.88 -17.70 -10.04
N LYS A 146 6.17 -18.82 -10.71
CA LYS A 146 6.15 -18.93 -12.18
C LYS A 146 4.86 -18.45 -12.86
N LYS A 147 3.72 -18.41 -12.15
CA LYS A 147 2.42 -18.06 -12.72
C LYS A 147 1.72 -16.93 -12.01
N ASN A 148 2.08 -16.61 -10.78
CA ASN A 148 1.35 -15.65 -9.95
C ASN A 148 2.32 -14.71 -9.26
N ALA A 149 1.91 -13.47 -9.08
CA ALA A 149 2.62 -12.51 -8.26
C ALA A 149 1.65 -11.71 -7.41
N LEU A 150 2.13 -11.24 -6.26
CA LEU A 150 1.43 -10.28 -5.42
C LEU A 150 2.30 -9.03 -5.30
N VAL A 151 1.73 -7.89 -5.67
CA VAL A 151 2.35 -6.58 -5.56
C VAL A 151 1.45 -5.68 -4.73
N GLN A 152 2.04 -4.88 -3.86
CA GLN A 152 1.31 -3.90 -3.06
C GLN A 152 1.59 -2.48 -3.53
N ILE A 153 0.54 -1.66 -3.57
CA ILE A 153 0.65 -0.20 -3.63
C ILE A 153 0.14 0.36 -2.31
N ILE A 154 1.00 1.03 -1.55
CA ILE A 154 0.65 1.70 -0.30
C ILE A 154 0.56 3.19 -0.58
N VAL A 155 -0.63 3.76 -0.46
CA VAL A 155 -0.89 5.19 -0.68
C VAL A 155 -1.13 5.85 0.68
N PRO A 156 -0.28 6.82 1.10
CA PRO A 156 -0.45 7.53 2.36
C PRO A 156 -1.85 8.14 2.50
N ASN A 157 -2.43 8.00 3.70
CA ASN A 157 -3.77 8.51 4.05
C ASN A 157 -4.93 7.94 3.20
N PHE A 158 -4.69 6.91 2.39
CA PHE A 158 -5.72 6.29 1.56
C PHE A 158 -5.87 4.80 1.86
N GLY A 159 -4.78 4.02 1.78
CA GLY A 159 -4.81 2.60 2.06
C GLY A 159 -3.79 1.79 1.28
N THR A 160 -3.96 0.47 1.32
CA THR A 160 -3.12 -0.49 0.62
C THR A 160 -3.93 -1.21 -0.44
N TYR A 161 -3.42 -1.20 -1.66
CA TYR A 161 -3.91 -2.03 -2.75
C TYR A 161 -3.09 -3.32 -2.81
N ASP A 162 -3.74 -4.46 -2.64
CA ASP A 162 -3.19 -5.78 -2.96
C ASP A 162 -3.55 -6.11 -4.42
N ILE A 163 -2.54 -6.25 -5.27
CA ILE A 163 -2.70 -6.52 -6.70
C ILE A 163 -2.14 -7.91 -6.99
N THR A 164 -3.05 -8.83 -7.30
CA THR A 164 -2.68 -10.19 -7.72
C THR A 164 -2.55 -10.23 -9.22
N LEU A 165 -1.42 -10.70 -9.71
CA LEU A 165 -1.15 -10.91 -11.13
C LEU A 165 -1.06 -12.39 -11.47
N VAL A 166 -1.44 -12.73 -12.70
CA VAL A 166 -1.35 -14.08 -13.26
C VAL A 166 -0.74 -14.02 -14.66
N SER A 167 0.15 -14.96 -15.00
CA SER A 167 0.62 -15.17 -16.36
C SER A 167 -0.06 -16.40 -16.98
N PRO A 168 -1.02 -16.21 -17.90
CA PRO A 168 -1.70 -17.31 -18.60
C PRO A 168 -0.73 -18.14 -19.43
N LYS A 169 -1.04 -19.43 -19.59
CA LYS A 169 -0.13 -20.41 -20.25
C LYS A 169 0.24 -20.01 -21.68
N ASP A 170 -0.70 -19.45 -22.45
CA ASP A 170 -0.49 -19.07 -23.86
C ASP A 170 0.09 -17.66 -24.04
N ALA A 171 0.15 -16.88 -22.96
CA ALA A 171 0.80 -15.57 -22.86
C ALA A 171 1.96 -15.58 -21.85
N ALA A 172 2.75 -16.66 -21.85
CA ALA A 172 3.93 -16.79 -21.00
C ALA A 172 4.84 -15.56 -21.12
N GLY A 173 5.21 -14.98 -19.98
CA GLY A 173 5.97 -13.73 -19.89
C GLY A 173 5.12 -12.46 -19.89
N ILE A 174 3.79 -12.56 -19.97
CA ILE A 174 2.90 -11.41 -19.80
C ILE A 174 2.06 -11.62 -18.54
N TYR A 175 2.14 -10.66 -17.62
CA TYR A 175 1.28 -10.61 -16.43
C TYR A 175 -0.04 -9.88 -16.70
N PHE A 176 -1.14 -10.51 -16.35
CA PHE A 176 -2.48 -9.95 -16.30
C PHE A 176 -2.84 -9.68 -14.85
N ILE A 177 -3.49 -8.55 -14.56
CA ILE A 177 -4.10 -8.36 -13.25
C ILE A 177 -5.27 -9.35 -13.12
N LYS A 178 -5.25 -10.18 -12.08
CA LYS A 178 -6.37 -11.04 -11.67
C LYS A 178 -7.28 -10.31 -10.70
N GLU A 179 -6.72 -9.59 -9.72
CA GLU A 179 -7.51 -8.92 -8.68
C GLU A 179 -6.83 -7.64 -8.21
N ILE A 180 -7.63 -6.61 -7.95
CA ILE A 180 -7.22 -5.39 -7.24
C ILE A 180 -8.12 -5.27 -6.02
N ARG A 181 -7.52 -5.30 -4.83
CA ARG A 181 -8.22 -5.21 -3.55
C ARG A 181 -7.69 -4.03 -2.75
N LEU A 182 -8.58 -3.14 -2.31
CA LEU A 182 -8.25 -2.01 -1.45
C LEU A 182 -8.60 -2.32 0.01
N THR A 183 -7.61 -2.24 0.87
CA THR A 183 -7.77 -2.23 2.33
C THR A 183 -7.49 -0.82 2.83
N ARG A 184 -8.53 -0.12 3.32
CA ARG A 184 -8.37 1.23 3.86
C ARG A 184 -7.72 1.19 5.24
N ILE A 185 -6.83 2.14 5.49
CA ILE A 185 -6.40 2.47 6.83
C ILE A 185 -7.40 3.51 7.33
N PHE A 186 -8.36 3.11 8.16
CA PHE A 186 -9.15 4.08 8.91
C PHE A 186 -8.20 4.77 9.89
N GLN A 187 -7.70 5.94 9.52
CA GLN A 187 -7.24 6.90 10.52
C GLN A 187 -8.51 7.45 11.13
N ASP A 188 -8.70 7.26 12.44
CA ASP A 188 -9.77 7.93 13.18
C ASP A 188 -9.72 9.41 12.83
N MET A 189 -10.71 9.89 12.06
CA MET A 189 -10.88 11.32 11.83
C MET A 189 -11.34 11.93 13.15
N LYS A 190 -10.37 12.41 13.93
CA LYS A 190 -10.59 13.24 15.12
C LYS A 190 -10.91 14.68 14.70
#